data_AF-A0A3N5PK29-F1
#
_entry.id   AF-A0A3N5PK29-F1
#
_cell.length_a   1.000
_cell.length_b   1.000
_cell.length_c   1.000
_cell.angle_alpha   90.00
_cell.angle_beta   90.00
_cell.angle_gamma   90.00
#
_symmetry.space_group_name_H-M   'P 1'
#
loop_
_entity.id
_entity.type
_entity.pdbx_description
1 polymer ?
#
loop_
_entity_poly.entity_id
_entity_poly.type
_entity_poly.pdbx_seq_one_letter_code
_entity_poly.pdbx_strand_id
1 'polypeptide(L)'
;MSAIRTLRHLLTGIRRASDTGMKVIILFLFVALLPFSADAQNGQSAAGDFEGLPIPSWGIAIIDSFDKPVHPVVGGVVSGGGLGVGIGYTSPPDEKLYRNAEALVSLRRYWSLEGEVGRRSENKRSQIGVFAVARNMNRLDYFGIGPDTVEDDRSNFRLRDTAFGTRGWYSPVAPLRLGGSASIYVPDLGPGASDTVPSIEDAFPVSTIPGGFSHPVFGRYRGVAELIYPFISDPDVAAESDSYRGAYQVAVEAAQDVDDG
;
A
#
# COMPACT_ATOMS: atom_id res chain seq x y z
N MET A 1 3.39 -59.13 -42.36
CA MET A 1 2.95 -58.04 -43.24
C MET A 1 1.53 -57.67 -42.85
N SER A 2 1.22 -56.37 -42.71
CA SER A 2 -0.04 -55.79 -42.19
C SER A 2 -0.07 -55.51 -40.68
N ALA A 3 0.54 -54.38 -40.28
CA ALA A 3 0.23 -53.65 -39.04
C ALA A 3 0.89 -52.23 -39.01
N ILE A 4 1.09 -51.58 -40.15
CA ILE A 4 1.68 -50.22 -40.22
C ILE A 4 0.89 -49.41 -41.27
N ARG A 5 -0.38 -49.11 -40.98
CA ARG A 5 -1.15 -48.15 -41.80
C ARG A 5 -2.32 -47.44 -41.12
N THR A 6 -2.38 -47.48 -39.79
CA THR A 6 -3.53 -46.91 -39.04
C THR A 6 -3.07 -46.03 -37.89
N LEU A 7 -2.04 -45.21 -38.09
CA LEU A 7 -1.58 -44.23 -37.09
C LEU A 7 -1.20 -42.87 -37.69
N ARG A 8 -1.80 -42.50 -38.85
CA ARG A 8 -1.50 -41.23 -39.55
C ARG A 8 -2.67 -40.24 -39.62
N HIS A 9 -3.82 -40.55 -39.04
CA HIS A 9 -5.02 -39.69 -39.09
C HIS A 9 -5.46 -39.09 -37.75
N LEU A 10 -4.65 -39.21 -36.69
CA LEU A 10 -4.96 -38.68 -35.36
C LEU A 10 -4.14 -37.44 -34.95
N LEU A 11 -3.31 -36.89 -35.85
CA LEU A 11 -2.42 -35.74 -35.57
C LEU A 11 -2.62 -34.53 -36.49
N THR A 12 -3.81 -34.37 -37.09
CA THR A 12 -4.10 -33.28 -38.03
C THR A 12 -5.31 -32.42 -37.63
N GLY A 13 -5.58 -32.29 -36.33
CA GLY A 13 -6.77 -31.62 -35.80
C GLY A 13 -6.55 -30.54 -34.74
N ILE A 14 -5.32 -30.09 -34.48
CA ILE A 14 -5.05 -29.05 -33.46
C ILE A 14 -4.17 -27.95 -34.06
N ARG A 15 -4.71 -27.20 -35.01
CA ARG A 15 -4.16 -25.90 -35.46
C ARG A 15 -5.31 -24.94 -35.77
N ARG A 16 -5.96 -24.43 -34.72
CA ARG A 16 -6.63 -23.13 -34.61
C ARG A 16 -7.58 -23.14 -33.41
N ALA A 17 -7.03 -22.89 -32.23
CA ALA A 17 -7.78 -22.36 -31.10
C ALA A 17 -6.84 -21.41 -30.36
N SER A 18 -7.32 -20.19 -30.15
CA SER A 18 -6.62 -18.98 -29.73
C SER A 18 -5.59 -19.16 -28.60
N ASP A 19 -4.36 -18.69 -28.85
CA ASP A 19 -3.23 -18.57 -27.92
C ASP A 19 -3.46 -17.55 -26.77
N THR A 20 -4.69 -17.02 -26.65
CA THR A 20 -5.07 -16.03 -25.64
C THR A 20 -5.77 -16.67 -24.44
N GLY A 21 -6.53 -17.76 -24.62
CA GLY A 21 -7.32 -18.38 -23.55
C GLY A 21 -6.50 -19.20 -22.55
N MET A 22 -5.45 -19.88 -23.02
CA MET A 22 -4.66 -20.78 -22.17
C MET A 22 -3.69 -20.04 -21.24
N LYS A 23 -3.26 -18.82 -21.62
CA LYS A 23 -2.42 -17.95 -20.78
C LYS A 23 -3.20 -17.35 -19.59
N VAL A 24 -4.51 -17.13 -19.76
CA VAL A 24 -5.39 -16.60 -18.69
C VAL A 24 -5.64 -17.65 -17.61
N ILE A 25 -5.79 -18.93 -17.99
CA ILE A 25 -6.04 -20.02 -17.03
C ILE A 25 -4.80 -20.30 -16.16
N ILE A 26 -3.59 -20.22 -16.72
CA ILE A 26 -2.34 -20.40 -15.96
C ILE A 26 -2.11 -19.22 -15.00
N LEU A 27 -2.52 -18.00 -15.36
CA LEU A 27 -2.46 -16.83 -14.47
C LEU A 27 -3.43 -16.96 -13.28
N PHE A 28 -4.64 -17.48 -13.50
CA PHE A 28 -5.63 -17.70 -12.42
C PHE A 28 -5.20 -18.79 -11.43
N LEU A 29 -4.50 -19.82 -11.89
CA LEU A 29 -4.08 -20.93 -11.01
C LEU A 29 -2.96 -20.54 -10.03
N PHE A 30 -2.17 -19.51 -10.34
CA PHE A 30 -1.15 -18.95 -9.43
C PHE A 30 -1.72 -17.99 -8.39
N VAL A 31 -2.82 -17.28 -8.71
CA VAL A 31 -3.48 -16.34 -7.80
C VAL A 31 -4.21 -17.05 -6.65
N ALA A 32 -4.65 -18.31 -6.84
CA ALA A 32 -5.39 -19.07 -5.83
C ALA A 32 -4.54 -19.61 -4.67
N LEU A 33 -3.21 -19.51 -4.73
CA LEU A 33 -2.28 -20.07 -3.73
C LEU A 33 -1.60 -19.01 -2.84
N LEU A 34 -1.95 -17.73 -3.00
CA LEU A 34 -1.28 -16.64 -2.27
C LEU A 34 -2.10 -16.22 -1.03
N PRO A 35 -1.44 -15.87 0.08
CA PRO A 35 -2.12 -15.41 1.29
C PRO A 35 -2.90 -14.12 0.98
N PHE A 36 -4.20 -14.15 1.29
CA PHE A 36 -5.11 -13.03 1.13
C PHE A 36 -4.83 -11.98 2.21
N SER A 37 -4.16 -10.89 1.86
CA SER A 37 -4.20 -9.66 2.66
C SER A 37 -5.30 -8.78 2.10
N ALA A 38 -6.43 -8.72 2.80
CA ALA A 38 -7.46 -7.73 2.53
C ALA A 38 -7.00 -6.38 3.10
N ASP A 39 -6.11 -5.70 2.38
CA ASP A 39 -5.87 -4.28 2.65
C ASP A 39 -7.11 -3.53 2.15
N ALA A 40 -7.89 -2.99 3.08
CA ALA A 40 -8.96 -2.05 2.75
C ALA A 40 -8.30 -0.81 2.13
N GLN A 41 -8.24 -0.76 0.81
CA GLN A 41 -7.81 0.43 0.10
C GLN A 41 -8.74 1.58 0.47
N ASN A 42 -8.12 2.71 0.84
CA ASN A 42 -8.74 3.99 1.18
C ASN A 42 -10.06 4.18 0.42
N GLY A 43 -11.15 4.22 1.17
CA GLY A 43 -12.45 4.61 0.63
C GLY A 43 -12.30 5.98 -0.01
N GLN A 44 -12.30 6.01 -1.34
CA GLN A 44 -12.61 7.24 -2.05
C GLN A 44 -13.94 7.73 -1.50
N SER A 45 -13.93 8.97 -1.02
CA SER A 45 -15.06 9.66 -0.40
C SER A 45 -16.33 9.30 -1.13
N ALA A 46 -17.24 8.61 -0.42
CA ALA A 46 -18.61 8.54 -0.81
C ALA A 46 -19.18 9.96 -0.69
N ALA A 47 -18.90 10.81 -1.67
CA ALA A 47 -19.68 12.00 -1.95
C ALA A 47 -21.02 11.52 -2.53
N GLY A 48 -21.77 10.78 -1.71
CA GLY A 48 -23.17 10.53 -1.95
C GLY A 48 -23.90 11.83 -1.70
N ASP A 49 -24.82 12.15 -2.59
CA ASP A 49 -25.69 13.32 -2.46
C ASP A 49 -26.30 13.35 -1.05
N PHE A 50 -25.81 14.25 -0.20
CA PHE A 50 -26.27 14.38 1.19
C PHE A 50 -27.58 15.17 1.29
N GLU A 51 -28.23 15.45 0.14
CA GLU A 51 -29.57 16.04 0.06
C GLU A 51 -30.58 15.21 0.86
N GLY A 52 -30.89 15.67 2.07
CA GLY A 52 -31.95 15.10 2.92
C GLY A 52 -31.47 14.48 4.23
N LEU A 53 -30.18 14.41 4.52
CA LEU A 53 -29.74 14.07 5.89
C LEU A 53 -29.92 15.28 6.83
N PRO A 54 -30.36 15.08 8.09
CA PRO A 54 -30.53 16.14 9.07
C PRO A 54 -29.17 16.59 9.65
N ILE A 55 -28.20 16.87 8.78
CA ILE A 55 -26.88 17.36 9.17
C ILE A 55 -26.95 18.88 9.19
N PRO A 56 -26.52 19.53 10.29
CA PRO A 56 -26.38 20.98 10.32
C PRO A 56 -25.47 21.49 9.19
N SER A 57 -25.68 22.72 8.72
CA SER A 57 -24.85 23.31 7.65
C SER A 57 -23.35 23.30 7.93
N TRP A 58 -22.95 23.40 9.20
CA TRP A 58 -21.54 23.30 9.60
C TRP A 58 -20.95 21.90 9.34
N GLY A 59 -21.75 20.83 9.39
CA GLY A 59 -21.32 19.47 9.11
C GLY A 59 -21.08 19.23 7.62
N ILE A 60 -21.94 19.79 6.76
CA ILE A 60 -21.74 19.77 5.29
C ILE A 60 -20.43 20.49 4.93
N ALA A 61 -20.18 21.67 5.50
CA ALA A 61 -18.94 22.41 5.26
C ALA A 61 -17.66 21.64 5.66
N ILE A 62 -17.75 20.78 6.68
CA ILE A 62 -16.65 19.87 7.06
C ILE A 62 -16.48 18.77 6.02
N ILE A 63 -17.57 18.14 5.57
CA ILE A 63 -17.53 17.09 4.54
C ILE A 63 -16.94 17.62 3.24
N ASP A 64 -17.43 18.77 2.76
CA ASP A 64 -16.94 19.44 1.55
C ASP A 64 -15.46 19.83 1.63
N SER A 65 -14.92 19.97 2.85
CA SER A 65 -13.51 20.29 3.03
C SER A 65 -12.60 19.12 2.66
N PHE A 66 -13.09 17.86 2.70
CA PHE A 66 -12.33 16.68 2.33
C PHE A 66 -12.11 16.54 0.82
N ASP A 67 -12.99 17.12 0.00
CA ASP A 67 -12.89 17.05 -1.47
C ASP A 67 -12.04 18.18 -2.07
N LYS A 68 -11.54 19.11 -1.25
CA LYS A 68 -10.69 20.21 -1.70
C LYS A 68 -9.25 19.74 -1.90
N PRO A 69 -8.47 20.39 -2.80
CA PRO A 69 -7.06 20.06 -2.97
C PRO A 69 -6.30 20.10 -1.67
N VAL A 70 -6.53 21.14 -0.83
CA VAL A 70 -6.09 21.17 0.56
C VAL A 70 -7.25 20.74 1.44
N HIS A 71 -7.08 19.64 2.18
CA HIS A 71 -8.12 19.03 2.99
C HIS A 71 -7.59 18.57 4.35
N PRO A 72 -8.46 18.45 5.37
CA PRO A 72 -8.11 17.74 6.59
C PRO A 72 -7.91 16.25 6.32
N VAL A 73 -6.98 15.62 7.04
CA VAL A 73 -6.78 14.17 7.02
C VAL A 73 -6.96 13.61 8.42
N VAL A 74 -7.65 12.48 8.53
CA VAL A 74 -7.84 11.75 9.79
C VAL A 74 -7.43 10.30 9.53
N GLY A 75 -6.50 9.78 10.34
CA GLY A 75 -5.91 8.46 10.11
C GLY A 75 -4.93 8.06 11.21
N GLY A 76 -4.23 6.95 11.04
CA GLY A 76 -3.14 6.54 11.93
C GLY A 76 -1.77 6.87 11.34
N VAL A 77 -0.83 7.34 12.16
CA VAL A 77 0.59 7.52 11.74
C VAL A 77 1.27 6.16 11.51
N VAL A 78 0.93 5.19 12.36
CA VAL A 78 1.39 3.80 12.32
C VAL A 78 0.33 2.92 12.98
N SER A 79 0.32 1.62 12.67
CA SER A 79 -0.51 0.64 13.40
C SER A 79 -0.22 0.71 14.90
N GLY A 80 -1.28 0.78 15.72
CA GLY A 80 -1.16 0.95 17.18
C GLY A 80 -0.85 2.38 17.66
N GLY A 81 -0.60 3.34 16.77
CA GLY A 81 -0.33 4.74 17.13
C GLY A 81 -1.55 5.55 17.59
N GLY A 82 -2.75 4.98 17.41
CA GLY A 82 -4.02 5.64 17.70
C GLY A 82 -4.45 6.63 16.62
N LEU A 83 -5.44 7.46 16.96
CA LEU A 83 -6.00 8.46 16.05
C LEU A 83 -5.01 9.63 15.86
N GLY A 84 -4.81 9.99 14.60
CA GLY A 84 -4.10 11.17 14.15
C GLY A 84 -4.96 12.05 13.27
N VAL A 85 -4.58 13.33 13.25
CA VAL A 85 -5.23 14.39 12.49
C VAL A 85 -4.16 15.22 11.79
N GLY A 86 -4.51 15.81 10.67
CA GLY A 86 -3.55 16.58 9.90
C GLY A 86 -4.11 17.25 8.67
N ILE A 87 -3.22 17.57 7.75
CA ILE A 87 -3.53 18.26 6.51
C ILE A 87 -2.95 17.50 5.32
N GLY A 88 -3.74 17.44 4.25
CA GLY A 88 -3.37 16.83 2.98
C GLY A 88 -3.43 17.86 1.87
N TYR A 89 -2.59 17.67 0.87
CA TYR A 89 -2.69 18.25 -0.45
C TYR A 89 -2.79 17.13 -1.47
N THR A 90 -3.79 17.18 -2.36
CA THR A 90 -3.90 16.30 -3.52
C THR A 90 -4.16 17.13 -4.76
N SER A 91 -3.31 16.95 -5.77
CA SER A 91 -3.52 17.55 -7.09
C SER A 91 -4.83 17.07 -7.72
N PRO A 92 -5.56 17.96 -8.42
CA PRO A 92 -6.72 17.57 -9.21
C PRO A 92 -6.48 16.36 -10.13
N PRO A 93 -7.50 15.51 -10.37
CA PRO A 93 -7.35 14.24 -11.08
C PRO A 93 -7.03 14.41 -12.58
N ASP A 94 -7.32 15.57 -13.17
CA ASP A 94 -7.09 15.93 -14.56
C ASP A 94 -5.65 16.40 -14.85
N GLU A 95 -4.86 16.69 -13.81
CA GLU A 95 -3.46 17.08 -14.00
C GLU A 95 -2.59 15.90 -14.44
N LYS A 96 -1.84 16.10 -15.54
CA LYS A 96 -0.83 15.13 -16.01
C LYS A 96 0.32 15.01 -15.01
N LEU A 97 0.70 16.11 -14.37
CA LEU A 97 1.69 16.14 -13.29
C LEU A 97 0.91 16.22 -11.98
N TYR A 98 0.93 15.16 -11.19
CA TYR A 98 0.25 15.16 -9.89
C TYR A 98 1.25 15.37 -8.76
N ARG A 99 0.78 16.00 -7.69
CA ARG A 99 1.52 16.27 -6.47
C ARG A 99 0.62 15.95 -5.29
N ASN A 100 1.12 15.13 -4.40
CA ASN A 100 0.43 14.78 -3.17
C ASN A 100 1.36 15.08 -2.01
N ALA A 101 0.82 15.59 -0.91
CA ALA A 101 1.56 15.78 0.32
C ALA A 101 0.63 15.59 1.50
N GLU A 102 1.11 15.01 2.59
CA GLU A 102 0.31 14.77 3.79
C GLU A 102 1.18 14.95 5.02
N ALA A 103 0.64 15.62 6.04
CA ALA A 103 1.26 15.71 7.34
C ALA A 103 0.24 15.33 8.42
N LEU A 104 0.56 14.35 9.25
CA LEU A 104 -0.28 13.89 10.37
C LEU A 104 0.45 14.02 11.70
N VAL A 105 -0.33 14.27 12.75
CA VAL A 105 0.09 14.16 14.15
C VAL A 105 -0.93 13.34 14.93
N SER A 106 -0.47 12.50 15.87
CA SER A 106 -1.34 11.64 16.69
C SER A 106 -1.39 12.07 18.16
N LEU A 107 -2.38 11.56 18.89
CA LEU A 107 -2.49 11.74 20.35
C LEU A 107 -1.26 11.21 21.11
N ARG A 108 -0.56 10.21 20.54
CA ARG A 108 0.70 9.67 21.09
C ARG A 108 1.92 10.52 20.74
N ARG A 109 1.73 11.70 20.14
CA ARG A 109 2.80 12.60 19.64
C ARG A 109 3.68 11.95 18.57
N TYR A 110 3.17 10.94 17.88
CA TYR A 110 3.80 10.50 16.63
C TYR A 110 3.43 11.48 15.53
N TRP A 111 4.32 11.60 14.54
CA TRP A 111 4.05 12.38 13.35
C TRP A 111 4.51 11.65 12.08
N SER A 112 3.86 11.94 10.96
CA SER A 112 4.29 11.54 9.63
C SER A 112 4.24 12.72 8.66
N LEU A 113 5.13 12.67 7.68
CA LEU A 113 5.15 13.54 6.51
C LEU A 113 5.33 12.65 5.29
N GLU A 114 4.38 12.67 4.36
CA GLU A 114 4.47 12.00 3.06
C GLU A 114 4.42 13.04 1.94
N GLY A 115 5.19 12.82 0.89
CA GLY A 115 5.15 13.61 -0.33
C GLY A 115 5.35 12.71 -1.54
N GLU A 116 4.61 12.98 -2.60
CA GLU A 116 4.73 12.30 -3.88
C GLU A 116 4.59 13.30 -5.03
N VAL A 117 5.42 13.13 -6.04
CA VAL A 117 5.28 13.84 -7.31
C VAL A 117 5.47 12.86 -8.44
N GLY A 118 4.63 12.98 -9.47
CA GLY A 118 4.73 12.07 -10.60
C GLY A 118 3.92 12.51 -11.80
N ARG A 119 3.89 11.61 -12.79
CA ARG A 119 3.19 11.82 -14.04
C ARG A 119 2.17 10.72 -14.29
N ARG A 120 0.97 11.12 -14.73
CA ARG A 120 -0.07 10.25 -15.28
C ARG A 120 0.01 10.27 -16.81
N SER A 121 -0.25 9.12 -17.43
CA SER A 121 -0.42 9.03 -18.87
C SER A 121 -1.71 9.72 -19.31
N GLU A 122 -1.74 10.23 -20.53
CA GLU A 122 -2.90 10.94 -21.10
C GLU A 122 -4.14 10.06 -21.17
N ASN A 123 -3.95 8.76 -21.46
CA ASN A 123 -5.02 7.77 -21.49
C ASN A 123 -5.41 7.25 -20.10
N LYS A 124 -4.85 7.81 -19.02
CA LYS A 124 -5.06 7.39 -17.62
C LYS A 124 -4.82 5.90 -17.37
N ARG A 125 -4.02 5.23 -18.21
CA ARG A 125 -3.69 3.80 -18.04
C ARG A 125 -2.41 3.56 -17.26
N SER A 126 -1.61 4.58 -17.01
CA SER A 126 -0.42 4.45 -16.18
C SER A 126 -0.14 5.69 -15.37
N GLN A 127 0.59 5.47 -14.28
CA GLN A 127 1.16 6.49 -13.44
C GLN A 127 2.55 6.04 -13.01
N ILE A 128 3.46 7.00 -12.89
CA ILE A 128 4.74 6.81 -12.22
C ILE A 128 5.02 8.03 -11.35
N GLY A 129 5.64 7.83 -10.20
CA GLY A 129 5.99 8.89 -9.28
C GLY A 129 7.21 8.55 -8.45
N VAL A 130 7.79 9.60 -7.90
CA VAL A 130 8.77 9.51 -6.82
C VAL A 130 8.09 9.95 -5.53
N PHE A 131 8.41 9.30 -4.44
CA PHE A 131 7.84 9.61 -3.14
C PHE A 131 8.91 9.67 -2.07
N ALA A 132 8.58 10.36 -0.98
CA ALA A 132 9.34 10.36 0.25
C ALA A 132 8.36 10.33 1.43
N VAL A 133 8.71 9.58 2.46
CA VAL A 133 7.96 9.44 3.71
C VAL A 133 8.95 9.61 4.86
N ALA A 134 8.60 10.41 5.86
CA ALA A 134 9.32 10.51 7.12
C ALA A 134 8.34 10.33 8.27
N ARG A 135 8.67 9.48 9.24
CA ARG A 135 7.84 9.26 10.42
C ARG A 135 8.68 9.26 11.67
N ASN A 136 8.06 9.65 12.77
CA ASN A 136 8.67 9.58 14.09
C ASN A 136 7.65 9.04 15.08
N MET A 137 8.00 7.90 15.66
CA MET A 137 7.27 7.18 16.68
C MET A 137 8.12 7.22 17.94
N ASN A 138 7.84 8.16 18.83
CA ASN A 138 8.67 8.42 20.01
C ASN A 138 8.53 7.37 21.13
N ARG A 139 7.56 6.46 21.03
CA ARG A 139 7.30 5.45 22.06
C ARG A 139 6.60 4.23 21.46
N LEU A 140 7.35 3.24 21.02
CA LEU A 140 6.85 1.94 20.62
C LEU A 140 7.12 0.94 21.75
N ASP A 141 6.11 0.14 22.08
CA ASP A 141 6.26 -0.92 23.09
C ASP A 141 7.06 -2.10 22.50
N TYR A 142 7.95 -2.67 23.30
CA TYR A 142 8.73 -3.85 22.96
C TYR A 142 8.76 -4.81 24.15
N PHE A 143 8.53 -6.10 23.88
CA PHE A 143 8.43 -7.14 24.91
C PHE A 143 9.54 -8.19 24.81
N GLY A 144 10.49 -8.02 23.88
CA GLY A 144 11.46 -9.05 23.52
C GLY A 144 11.07 -9.83 22.26
N ILE A 145 11.88 -10.83 21.91
CA ILE A 145 11.66 -11.72 20.77
C ILE A 145 11.40 -13.13 21.29
N GLY A 146 10.42 -13.81 20.69
CA GLY A 146 10.18 -15.22 20.92
C GLY A 146 9.03 -15.51 21.88
N PRO A 147 8.73 -16.80 22.09
CA PRO A 147 7.55 -17.25 22.82
C PRO A 147 7.65 -17.04 24.35
N ASP A 148 8.86 -16.86 24.88
CA ASP A 148 9.11 -16.74 26.33
C ASP A 148 8.97 -15.29 26.85
N THR A 149 8.45 -14.38 26.02
CA THR A 149 8.25 -12.97 26.39
C THR A 149 7.04 -12.82 27.32
N VAL A 150 7.20 -12.06 28.41
CA VAL A 150 6.10 -11.78 29.36
C VAL A 150 5.75 -10.29 29.36
N GLU A 151 4.53 -9.97 29.81
CA GLU A 151 4.06 -8.56 29.86
C GLU A 151 4.93 -7.68 30.76
N ASP A 152 5.54 -8.26 31.81
CA ASP A 152 6.45 -7.58 32.72
C ASP A 152 7.78 -7.17 32.05
N ASP A 153 8.15 -7.75 30.91
CA ASP A 153 9.34 -7.40 30.12
C ASP A 153 9.11 -6.17 29.21
N ARG A 154 7.98 -5.49 29.38
CA ARG A 154 7.63 -4.31 28.60
C ARG A 154 8.69 -3.23 28.77
N SER A 155 9.33 -2.92 27.66
CA SER A 155 10.18 -1.74 27.47
C SER A 155 9.61 -0.87 26.35
N ASN A 156 10.24 0.28 26.11
CA ASN A 156 9.87 1.13 25.00
C ASN A 156 11.08 1.63 24.21
N PHE A 157 10.86 1.98 22.94
CA PHE A 157 11.89 2.56 22.08
C PHE A 157 11.30 3.62 21.15
N ARG A 158 12.16 4.50 20.63
CA ARG A 158 11.82 5.43 19.55
C ARG A 158 12.19 4.78 18.22
N LEU A 159 11.31 4.89 17.25
CA LEU A 159 11.60 4.61 15.85
C LEU A 159 11.36 5.88 15.03
N ARG A 160 12.41 6.37 14.39
CA ARG A 160 12.29 7.34 13.32
C ARG A 160 12.61 6.62 12.03
N ASP A 161 11.76 6.75 11.02
CA ASP A 161 12.08 6.18 9.72
C ASP A 161 11.96 7.22 8.61
N THR A 162 12.74 6.99 7.57
CA THR A 162 12.63 7.73 6.31
C THR A 162 12.66 6.73 5.18
N ALA A 163 11.74 6.87 4.25
CA ALA A 163 11.72 6.11 3.02
C ALA A 163 11.66 7.07 1.84
N PHE A 164 12.36 6.76 0.76
CA PHE A 164 12.19 7.46 -0.50
C PHE A 164 12.34 6.47 -1.65
N GLY A 165 11.58 6.68 -2.71
CA GLY A 165 11.55 5.70 -3.78
C GLY A 165 10.72 6.13 -4.96
N THR A 166 10.44 5.14 -5.79
CA THR A 166 9.55 5.27 -6.94
C THR A 166 8.39 4.31 -6.79
N ARG A 167 7.22 4.71 -7.25
CA ARG A 167 6.05 3.84 -7.36
C ARG A 167 5.29 4.15 -8.63
N GLY A 168 4.57 3.17 -9.13
CA GLY A 168 3.79 3.33 -10.33
C GLY A 168 2.84 2.17 -10.56
N TRP A 169 1.95 2.37 -11.51
CA TRP A 169 1.02 1.35 -11.94
C TRP A 169 0.72 1.48 -13.43
N TYR A 170 0.25 0.37 -14.00
CA TYR A 170 -0.17 0.25 -15.38
C TYR A 170 -1.40 -0.65 -15.49
N SER A 171 -2.40 -0.21 -16.23
CA SER A 171 -3.65 -0.94 -16.48
C SER A 171 -3.69 -1.39 -17.95
N PRO A 172 -3.15 -2.58 -18.29
CA PRO A 172 -3.14 -3.07 -19.67
C PRO A 172 -4.55 -3.26 -20.24
N VAL A 173 -5.49 -3.69 -19.39
CA VAL A 173 -6.90 -3.88 -19.69
C VAL A 173 -7.74 -3.30 -18.56
N ALA A 174 -9.00 -2.93 -18.83
CA ALA A 174 -9.89 -2.29 -17.85
C ALA A 174 -9.95 -2.97 -16.47
N PRO A 175 -9.99 -4.31 -16.36
CA PRO A 175 -10.10 -4.95 -15.05
C PRO A 175 -8.78 -5.29 -14.37
N LEU A 176 -7.63 -5.07 -15.01
CA LEU A 176 -6.34 -5.47 -14.45
C LEU A 176 -5.45 -4.23 -14.28
N ARG A 177 -4.99 -4.01 -13.05
CA ARG A 177 -3.95 -3.03 -12.75
C ARG A 177 -2.74 -3.73 -12.15
N LEU A 178 -1.57 -3.45 -12.71
CA LEU A 178 -0.28 -3.94 -12.24
C LEU A 178 0.48 -2.77 -11.66
N GLY A 179 0.88 -2.88 -10.40
CA GLY A 179 1.60 -1.84 -9.68
C GLY A 179 2.92 -2.34 -9.13
N GLY A 180 3.77 -1.40 -8.75
CA GLY A 180 4.94 -1.72 -7.97
C GLY A 180 5.64 -0.49 -7.42
N SER A 181 6.55 -0.73 -6.49
CA SER A 181 7.41 0.28 -5.91
C SER A 181 8.80 -0.27 -5.61
N ALA A 182 9.79 0.60 -5.69
CA ALA A 182 11.15 0.36 -5.22
C ALA A 182 11.58 1.56 -4.38
N SER A 183 12.07 1.32 -3.17
CA SER A 183 12.43 2.39 -2.23
C SER A 183 13.61 2.02 -1.36
N ILE A 184 14.35 3.03 -0.93
CA ILE A 184 15.31 2.95 0.17
C ILE A 184 14.58 3.28 1.46
N TYR A 185 14.78 2.47 2.49
CA TYR A 185 14.20 2.62 3.82
C TYR A 185 15.32 2.68 4.87
N VAL A 186 15.32 3.75 5.66
CA VAL A 186 16.35 4.07 6.64
C VAL A 186 15.68 4.23 8.01
N PRO A 187 15.63 3.17 8.83
CA PRO A 187 15.20 3.27 10.21
C PRO A 187 16.33 3.78 11.11
N ASP A 188 15.95 4.56 12.10
CA ASP A 188 16.77 5.08 13.20
C ASP A 188 16.06 4.72 14.51
N LEU A 189 16.66 3.78 15.25
CA LEU A 189 16.22 3.35 16.56
C LEU A 189 16.90 4.19 17.63
N GLY A 190 16.16 4.55 18.67
CA GLY A 190 16.74 5.23 19.82
C GLY A 190 15.95 5.03 21.11
N PRO A 191 16.39 5.69 22.19
CA PRO A 191 15.69 5.70 23.47
C PRO A 191 14.26 6.18 23.27
N GLY A 192 13.30 5.45 23.83
CA GLY A 192 11.91 5.87 23.77
C GLY A 192 11.59 6.91 24.85
N ALA A 193 10.46 7.61 24.67
CA ALA A 193 10.12 8.80 25.44
C ALA A 193 9.11 8.54 26.57
N SER A 194 9.02 7.30 27.10
CA SER A 194 8.13 7.00 28.22
C SER A 194 8.87 6.96 29.54
N ASP A 195 8.35 7.71 30.51
CA ASP A 195 8.86 7.73 31.89
C ASP A 195 8.33 6.57 32.75
N THR A 196 7.42 5.73 32.21
CA THR A 196 6.71 4.70 32.98
C THR A 196 7.28 3.29 32.83
N VAL A 197 8.00 3.03 31.75
CA VAL A 197 8.66 1.74 31.48
C VAL A 197 10.08 2.03 30.98
N PRO A 198 11.06 1.17 31.27
CA PRO A 198 12.44 1.38 30.85
C PRO A 198 12.56 1.46 29.32
N SER A 199 13.61 2.11 28.84
CA SER A 199 13.96 2.05 27.43
C SER A 199 14.52 0.66 27.07
N ILE A 200 14.45 0.30 25.79
CA ILE A 200 14.89 -1.03 25.31
C ILE A 200 16.35 -1.33 25.66
N GLU A 201 17.23 -0.33 25.62
CA GLU A 201 18.65 -0.44 26.00
C GLU A 201 18.89 -0.73 27.47
N ASP A 202 17.98 -0.31 28.35
CA ASP A 202 18.10 -0.52 29.78
C ASP A 202 17.53 -1.88 30.19
N ALA A 203 16.57 -2.40 29.42
CA ALA A 203 15.88 -3.65 29.69
C ALA A 203 16.52 -4.88 29.00
N PHE A 204 17.11 -4.71 27.81
CA PHE A 204 17.61 -5.81 27.00
C PHE A 204 19.09 -5.62 26.62
N PRO A 205 19.92 -6.68 26.67
CA PRO A 205 21.27 -6.62 26.14
C PRO A 205 21.26 -6.26 24.65
N VAL A 206 22.17 -5.38 24.21
CA VAL A 206 22.24 -4.91 22.81
C VAL A 206 22.34 -6.07 21.80
N SER A 207 22.98 -7.17 22.17
CA SER A 207 23.08 -8.38 21.34
C SER A 207 21.75 -9.09 21.07
N THR A 208 20.71 -8.78 21.86
CA THR A 208 19.36 -9.36 21.72
C THR A 208 18.38 -8.42 21.00
N ILE A 209 18.78 -7.18 20.75
CA ILE A 209 17.96 -6.17 20.07
C ILE A 209 18.18 -6.31 18.56
N PRO A 210 17.15 -6.61 17.75
CA PRO A 210 17.29 -6.73 16.29
C PRO A 210 17.80 -5.43 15.68
N GLY A 211 18.88 -5.52 14.90
CA GLY A 211 19.54 -4.36 14.31
C GLY A 211 20.35 -3.52 15.29
N GLY A 212 20.25 -3.75 16.61
CA GLY A 212 20.88 -2.90 17.62
C GLY A 212 20.59 -1.40 17.39
N PHE A 213 21.54 -0.54 17.74
CA PHE A 213 21.52 0.89 17.41
C PHE A 213 22.27 1.19 16.11
N SER A 214 22.34 0.22 15.19
CA SER A 214 22.85 0.50 13.85
C SER A 214 21.82 1.33 13.06
N HIS A 215 22.29 2.02 12.03
CA HIS A 215 21.45 2.78 11.11
C HIS A 215 21.42 2.04 9.77
N PRO A 216 20.79 0.86 9.71
CA PRO A 216 20.83 0.03 8.51
C PRO A 216 20.10 0.73 7.36
N VAL A 217 20.49 0.41 6.13
CA VAL A 217 19.82 0.89 4.93
C VAL A 217 19.21 -0.31 4.22
N PHE A 218 17.89 -0.30 4.03
CA PHE A 218 17.18 -1.39 3.38
C PHE A 218 16.65 -0.97 2.00
N GLY A 219 16.87 -1.80 0.99
CA GLY A 219 16.12 -1.76 -0.26
C GLY A 219 14.79 -2.49 -0.08
N ARG A 220 13.67 -1.84 -0.40
CA ARG A 220 12.32 -2.43 -0.37
C ARG A 220 11.72 -2.45 -1.75
N TYR A 221 11.14 -3.59 -2.13
CA TYR A 221 10.48 -3.81 -3.40
C TYR A 221 9.09 -4.37 -3.15
N ARG A 222 8.07 -3.77 -3.76
CA ARG A 222 6.70 -4.26 -3.70
C ARG A 222 6.17 -4.42 -5.12
N GLY A 223 5.60 -5.58 -5.43
CA GLY A 223 4.81 -5.82 -6.64
C GLY A 223 3.35 -5.99 -6.26
N VAL A 224 2.44 -5.44 -7.05
CA VAL A 224 0.99 -5.51 -6.81
C VAL A 224 0.27 -5.90 -8.11
N ALA A 225 -0.69 -6.80 -8.01
CA ALA A 225 -1.70 -7.05 -9.04
C ALA A 225 -3.10 -6.85 -8.45
N GLU A 226 -3.91 -6.04 -9.11
CA GLU A 226 -5.28 -5.70 -8.72
C GLU A 226 -6.24 -6.12 -9.82
N LEU A 227 -7.27 -6.88 -9.44
CA LEU A 227 -8.41 -7.22 -10.29
C LEU A 227 -9.62 -6.38 -9.86
N ILE A 228 -10.10 -5.52 -10.75
CA ILE A 228 -11.20 -4.58 -10.50
C ILE A 228 -12.52 -5.20 -11.00
N TYR A 229 -13.52 -5.26 -10.12
CA TYR A 229 -14.88 -5.76 -10.37
C TYR A 229 -15.91 -4.68 -10.01
N PRO A 230 -17.04 -4.51 -10.72
CA PRO A 230 -17.44 -5.23 -11.92
C PRO A 230 -16.58 -4.86 -13.15
N PHE A 231 -16.50 -5.79 -14.08
CA PHE A 231 -15.82 -5.63 -15.37
C PHE A 231 -16.66 -4.70 -16.28
N ILE A 232 -16.65 -3.40 -16.03
CA ILE A 232 -17.36 -2.43 -16.87
C ILE A 232 -16.52 -2.19 -18.13
N SER A 233 -17.00 -2.68 -19.27
CA SER A 233 -16.36 -2.53 -20.58
C SER A 233 -16.58 -1.16 -21.22
N ASP A 234 -17.57 -0.40 -20.75
CA ASP A 234 -17.93 0.92 -21.26
C ASP A 234 -17.30 2.03 -20.38
N PRO A 235 -16.36 2.82 -20.93
CA PRO A 235 -15.68 3.87 -20.17
C PRO A 235 -16.60 5.00 -19.69
N ASP A 236 -17.75 5.24 -20.35
CA ASP A 236 -18.67 6.31 -19.98
C ASP A 236 -19.54 5.87 -18.78
N VAL A 237 -19.96 4.60 -18.74
CA VAL A 237 -20.64 3.98 -17.58
C VAL A 237 -19.67 3.80 -16.40
N ALA A 238 -18.39 3.59 -16.69
CA ALA A 238 -17.35 3.41 -15.69
C ALA A 238 -17.06 4.68 -14.86
N ALA A 239 -17.39 5.88 -15.37
CA ALA A 239 -17.25 7.15 -14.65
C ALA A 239 -18.43 7.41 -13.68
N GLU A 240 -19.63 6.92 -14.02
CA GLU A 240 -20.84 7.06 -13.19
C GLU A 240 -20.93 5.97 -12.10
N SER A 241 -20.28 4.82 -12.32
CA SER A 241 -20.32 3.63 -11.45
C SER A 241 -19.12 3.49 -10.48
N ASP A 242 -18.31 4.54 -10.28
CA ASP A 242 -17.13 4.48 -9.39
C ASP A 242 -17.50 4.12 -7.93
N SER A 243 -18.79 4.18 -7.57
CA SER A 243 -19.35 3.85 -6.26
C SER A 243 -19.46 2.34 -5.94
N TYR A 244 -19.28 1.42 -6.90
CA TYR A 244 -19.46 -0.04 -6.69
C TYR A 244 -18.29 -0.89 -7.18
N ARG A 245 -17.04 -0.45 -6.94
CA ARG A 245 -15.86 -1.23 -7.32
C ARG A 245 -15.32 -2.06 -6.15
N GLY A 246 -15.31 -3.38 -6.32
CA GLY A 246 -14.49 -4.29 -5.53
C GLY A 246 -13.13 -4.50 -6.20
N ALA A 247 -12.06 -4.55 -5.42
CA ALA A 247 -10.73 -4.88 -5.91
C ALA A 247 -10.19 -6.10 -5.17
N TYR A 248 -9.68 -7.08 -5.91
CA TYR A 248 -8.87 -8.16 -5.35
C TYR A 248 -7.40 -7.82 -5.55
N GLN A 249 -6.65 -7.71 -4.46
CA GLN A 249 -5.24 -7.35 -4.49
C GLN A 249 -4.37 -8.53 -4.08
N VAL A 250 -3.29 -8.75 -4.83
CA VAL A 250 -2.18 -9.61 -4.45
C VAL A 250 -0.92 -8.76 -4.39
N ALA A 251 -0.19 -8.83 -3.29
CA ALA A 251 1.06 -8.11 -3.10
C ALA A 251 2.19 -9.07 -2.72
N VAL A 252 3.37 -8.82 -3.28
CA VAL A 252 4.63 -9.47 -2.87
C VAL A 252 5.59 -8.36 -2.45
N GLU A 253 6.18 -8.50 -1.28
CA GLU A 253 7.14 -7.56 -0.73
C GLU A 253 8.45 -8.26 -0.39
N ALA A 254 9.57 -7.62 -0.72
CA ALA A 254 10.90 -8.05 -0.36
C ALA A 254 11.69 -6.87 0.22
N ALA A 255 12.43 -7.14 1.28
CA ALA A 255 13.39 -6.20 1.86
C ALA A 255 14.77 -6.84 1.85
N GLN A 256 15.78 -6.06 1.46
CA GLN A 256 17.17 -6.50 1.41
C GLN A 256 18.03 -5.46 2.11
N ASP A 257 18.94 -5.92 2.98
CA ASP A 257 19.98 -5.06 3.55
C ASP A 257 20.95 -4.63 2.45
N VAL A 258 21.20 -3.33 2.34
CA VAL A 258 22.07 -2.74 1.32
C VAL A 258 23.54 -2.84 1.73
N ASP A 259 23.83 -2.95 3.03
CA ASP A 259 25.20 -2.88 3.55
C ASP A 259 25.92 -4.25 3.59
N ASP A 260 25.20 -5.36 3.34
CA ASP A 260 25.75 -6.73 3.33
C ASP A 260 26.25 -7.22 1.94
N GLY A 261 26.56 -6.29 1.02
CA GLY A 261 26.93 -6.54 -0.38
C GLY A 261 28.41 -6.46 -0.73
#